data_AF-A0AAV4P1C9-F1
#
_entry.id   AF-A0AAV4P1C9-F1
#
_cell.length_a   1.000
_cell.length_b   1.000
_cell.length_c   1.000
_cell.angle_alpha   90.00
_cell.angle_beta   90.00
_cell.angle_gamma   90.00
#
_symmetry.space_group_name_H-M   'P 1'
#
loop_
_entity.id
_entity.type
_entity.pdbx_description
1 polymer ?
#
loop_
_entity_poly.entity_id
_entity_poly.type
_entity_poly.pdbx_seq_one_letter_code
_entity_poly.pdbx_strand_id
1 'polypeptide(L)'
;MLLYPRAKKGMFCLGNFSLYATKSELWKIIVGKLEENDMIGEKIPLKCNQHSKLTLVDKSEEILRLVHRGCSEKCGFQLPCGHTCVRNCHYDDLDHFLYECPLPCEKYIDDNRKCRRKCSERCKNVQKAKYYS
;
A
#
# COMPACT_ATOMS: atom_id res chain seq x y z
N MET A 1 -20.54 13.42 -8.29
CA MET A 1 -21.38 13.82 -7.14
C MET A 1 -22.08 12.58 -6.60
N LEU A 2 -21.64 12.06 -5.46
CA LEU A 2 -22.39 11.19 -4.55
C LEU A 2 -22.03 11.67 -3.14
N LEU A 3 -22.90 12.46 -2.53
CA LEU A 3 -22.70 13.00 -1.19
C LEU A 3 -23.50 12.16 -0.21
N TYR A 4 -22.82 11.36 0.61
CA TYR A 4 -23.44 10.73 1.77
C TYR A 4 -23.13 11.61 3.00
N PRO A 5 -24.13 12.10 3.77
CA PRO A 5 -23.96 12.97 4.95
C PRO A 5 -23.28 12.31 6.16
N ARG A 6 -22.42 11.30 5.98
CA ARG A 6 -21.86 10.44 7.04
C ARG A 6 -20.34 10.56 7.21
N ALA A 7 -19.73 11.65 6.74
CA ALA A 7 -18.30 11.87 6.93
C ALA A 7 -17.99 12.20 8.41
N LYS A 8 -17.74 11.18 9.24
CA LYS A 8 -17.39 11.33 10.67
C LYS A 8 -15.96 11.87 10.92
N LYS A 9 -15.12 12.00 9.88
CA LYS A 9 -13.69 12.34 10.01
C LYS A 9 -13.19 13.43 9.05
N GLY A 10 -14.01 13.87 8.09
CA GLY A 10 -13.62 14.87 7.07
C GLY A 10 -13.99 14.45 5.65
N MET A 11 -13.95 15.41 4.73
CA MET A 11 -14.27 15.25 3.31
C MET A 11 -13.23 15.98 2.46
N PHE A 12 -12.78 15.36 1.38
CA PHE A 12 -11.99 16.03 0.34
C PHE A 12 -12.87 16.26 -0.89
N CYS A 13 -12.80 17.47 -1.46
CA CYS A 13 -13.44 17.81 -2.72
C CYS A 13 -12.37 17.96 -3.80
N LEU A 14 -12.57 17.28 -4.93
CA LEU A 14 -11.69 17.34 -6.10
C LEU A 14 -12.44 18.02 -7.25
N GLY A 15 -11.84 19.05 -7.85
CA GLY A 15 -12.42 19.72 -9.02
C GLY A 15 -11.90 21.14 -9.22
N ASN A 16 -12.39 21.79 -10.28
CA ASN A 16 -12.03 23.16 -10.60
C ASN A 16 -12.93 24.13 -9.82
N PHE A 17 -12.49 24.50 -8.61
CA PHE A 17 -13.23 25.39 -7.72
C PHE A 17 -13.49 26.78 -8.33
N SER A 18 -12.55 27.32 -9.12
CA SER A 18 -12.71 28.59 -9.83
C SER A 18 -13.87 28.56 -10.83
N LEU A 19 -14.00 27.45 -11.57
CA LEU A 19 -15.12 27.23 -12.49
C LEU A 19 -16.46 27.16 -11.72
N TYR A 20 -16.49 26.41 -10.61
CA TYR A 20 -17.72 26.29 -9.81
C TYR A 20 -18.16 27.62 -9.19
N ALA A 21 -17.22 28.40 -8.64
CA ALA A 21 -17.52 29.72 -8.08
C ALA A 21 -18.05 30.70 -9.14
N THR A 22 -17.58 30.60 -10.38
CA THR A 22 -18.06 31.45 -11.49
C THR A 22 -19.49 31.10 -11.92
N LYS A 23 -19.89 29.84 -11.79
CA LYS A 23 -21.18 29.32 -12.28
C LYS A 23 -22.27 29.24 -11.21
N SER A 24 -21.94 29.43 -9.93
CA SER A 24 -22.88 29.27 -8.83
C SER A 24 -22.52 30.16 -7.63
N GLU A 25 -23.47 31.00 -7.22
CA GLU A 25 -23.34 31.86 -6.03
C GLU A 25 -23.12 31.04 -4.75
N LEU A 26 -23.74 29.86 -4.63
CA LEU A 26 -23.51 28.96 -3.51
C LEU A 26 -22.04 28.51 -3.46
N TRP A 27 -21.49 28.06 -4.60
CA TRP A 27 -20.09 27.64 -4.67
C TRP A 27 -19.14 28.80 -4.46
N LYS A 28 -19.48 30.01 -4.87
CA LYS A 28 -18.70 31.21 -4.59
C LYS A 28 -18.57 31.46 -3.08
N ILE A 29 -19.67 31.32 -2.33
CA ILE A 29 -19.65 31.40 -0.85
C ILE A 29 -18.84 30.26 -0.24
N ILE A 30 -18.99 29.02 -0.74
CA ILE A 30 -18.24 27.86 -0.24
C ILE A 30 -16.74 28.04 -0.48
N VAL A 31 -16.34 28.40 -1.69
CA VAL A 31 -14.93 28.61 -2.07
C VAL A 31 -14.32 29.72 -1.24
N GLY A 32 -15.01 30.86 -1.06
CA GLY A 32 -14.52 31.94 -0.20
C GLY A 32 -14.26 31.47 1.24
N LYS A 33 -15.17 30.69 1.83
CA LYS A 33 -14.94 30.09 3.17
C LYS A 33 -13.77 29.11 3.19
N LEU A 34 -13.59 28.33 2.13
CA LEU A 34 -12.46 27.38 2.04
C LEU A 34 -11.12 28.14 1.92
N GLU A 35 -11.06 29.23 1.16
CA GLU A 35 -9.88 30.09 1.01
C GLU A 35 -9.54 30.81 2.33
N GLU A 36 -10.52 31.40 3.00
CA GLU A 36 -10.35 32.07 4.31
C GLU A 36 -9.75 31.16 5.39
N ASN A 37 -9.97 29.85 5.27
CA ASN A 37 -9.50 28.84 6.23
C ASN A 37 -8.29 28.04 5.72
N ASP A 38 -7.66 28.45 4.61
CA ASP A 38 -6.52 27.77 3.99
C ASP A 38 -6.78 26.28 3.68
N MET A 39 -8.00 25.97 3.25
CA MET A 39 -8.48 24.61 2.96
C MET A 39 -8.43 24.23 1.48
N ILE A 40 -7.86 25.08 0.62
CA ILE A 40 -7.67 24.81 -0.81
C ILE A 40 -6.19 24.57 -1.08
N GLY A 41 -5.86 23.43 -1.68
CA GLY A 41 -4.50 23.09 -2.08
C GLY A 41 -4.47 22.30 -3.37
N GLU A 42 -3.33 22.32 -4.04
CA GLU A 42 -3.11 21.59 -5.30
C GLU A 42 -2.97 20.08 -5.08
N LYS A 43 -2.56 19.67 -3.87
CA LYS A 43 -2.22 18.29 -3.53
C LYS A 43 -2.92 17.85 -2.25
N ILE A 44 -3.35 16.59 -2.24
CA ILE A 44 -3.91 15.94 -1.06
C ILE A 44 -2.83 15.11 -0.37
N PRO A 45 -2.58 15.30 0.94
CA PRO A 45 -1.70 14.44 1.70
C PRO A 45 -2.39 13.12 2.02
N LEU A 46 -1.84 12.01 1.53
CA LEU A 46 -2.26 10.65 1.87
C LEU A 46 -1.17 9.95 2.68
N LYS A 47 -1.56 9.36 3.81
CA LYS A 47 -0.67 8.58 4.66
C LYS A 47 -0.92 7.09 4.46
N CYS A 48 0.14 6.32 4.22
CA CYS A 48 0.07 4.87 4.21
C CYS A 48 -0.06 4.34 5.64
N ASN A 49 -1.05 3.47 5.89
CA ASN A 49 -1.27 2.91 7.23
C ASN A 49 -0.19 1.92 7.65
N GLN A 50 0.42 1.22 6.70
CA GLN A 50 1.44 0.21 6.99
C GLN A 50 2.81 0.82 7.26
N HIS A 51 3.20 1.82 6.47
CA HIS A 51 4.56 2.38 6.51
C HIS A 51 4.61 3.81 7.04
N SER A 52 3.49 4.38 7.45
CA SER A 52 3.36 5.80 7.85
C SER A 52 3.87 6.83 6.84
N LYS A 53 4.17 6.40 5.60
CA LYS A 53 4.65 7.27 4.52
C LYS A 53 3.59 8.27 4.11
N LEU A 54 3.94 9.55 4.14
CA LEU A 54 3.12 10.63 3.60
C LEU A 54 3.43 10.80 2.10
N THR A 55 2.41 10.86 1.28
CA THR A 55 2.51 11.11 -0.17
C THR A 55 1.55 12.23 -0.55
N LEU A 56 2.04 13.25 -1.23
CA LEU A 56 1.23 14.34 -1.77
C LEU A 56 0.79 13.95 -3.19
N VAL A 57 -0.51 13.89 -3.44
CA VAL A 57 -1.07 13.48 -4.74
C VAL A 57 -1.96 14.57 -5.32
N ASP A 58 -1.85 14.78 -6.63
CA ASP A 58 -2.69 15.71 -7.42
C ASP A 58 -3.58 14.98 -8.46
N LYS A 59 -3.34 13.69 -8.70
CA LYS A 59 -4.05 12.88 -9.69
C LYS A 59 -4.92 11.81 -9.05
N SER A 60 -6.09 11.59 -9.63
CA SER A 60 -7.04 10.56 -9.19
C SER A 60 -6.43 9.16 -9.32
N GLU A 61 -5.62 8.91 -10.36
CA GLU A 61 -4.95 7.63 -10.57
C GLU A 61 -3.94 7.32 -9.45
N GLU A 62 -3.25 8.35 -8.94
CA GLU A 62 -2.31 8.20 -7.83
C GLU A 62 -3.03 7.94 -6.51
N ILE A 63 -4.16 8.62 -6.28
CA ILE A 63 -5.05 8.35 -5.14
C ILE A 63 -5.51 6.89 -5.16
N LEU A 64 -6.08 6.45 -6.29
CA LEU A 64 -6.56 5.07 -6.45
C LEU A 64 -5.44 4.05 -6.30
N ARG A 65 -4.25 4.33 -6.85
CA ARG A 65 -3.07 3.48 -6.70
C ARG A 65 -2.69 3.33 -5.23
N LEU A 66 -2.61 4.42 -4.46
CA LEU A 66 -2.24 4.36 -3.04
C LEU A 66 -3.29 3.65 -2.19
N VAL A 67 -4.58 3.87 -2.48
CA VAL A 67 -5.70 3.24 -1.77
C VAL A 67 -5.74 1.73 -2.03
N HIS A 68 -5.53 1.29 -3.27
CA HIS A 68 -5.64 -0.13 -3.63
C HIS A 68 -4.33 -0.91 -3.51
N ARG A 69 -3.20 -0.31 -3.89
CA ARG A 69 -1.89 -1.00 -3.95
C ARG A 69 -0.94 -0.59 -2.84
N GLY A 70 -1.31 0.32 -1.93
CA GLY A 70 -0.39 0.79 -0.90
C GLY A 70 0.71 1.72 -1.42
N CYS A 71 1.65 2.07 -0.54
CA CYS A 71 2.75 2.96 -0.90
C CYS A 71 3.82 2.26 -1.74
N SER A 72 4.81 3.02 -2.21
CA SER A 72 5.92 2.51 -3.03
C SER A 72 6.98 1.73 -2.25
N GLU A 73 6.87 1.60 -0.92
CA GLU A 73 7.88 0.94 -0.09
C GLU A 73 7.78 -0.58 -0.16
N LYS A 74 8.87 -1.26 0.20
CA LYS A 74 8.87 -2.72 0.32
C LYS A 74 8.07 -3.13 1.55
N CYS A 75 7.30 -4.20 1.42
CA CYS A 75 6.43 -4.67 2.50
C CYS A 75 7.21 -5.03 3.76
N GLY A 76 8.40 -5.63 3.63
CA GLY A 76 9.29 -5.87 4.77
C GLY A 76 8.83 -6.97 5.74
N PHE A 77 7.65 -7.55 5.55
CA PHE A 77 7.11 -8.61 6.39
C PHE A 77 8.01 -9.86 6.38
N GLN A 78 8.33 -10.40 7.56
CA GLN A 78 9.09 -11.65 7.70
C GLN A 78 8.15 -12.85 7.63
N LEU A 79 8.35 -13.68 6.62
CA LEU A 79 7.56 -14.89 6.40
C LEU A 79 7.97 -15.99 7.40
N PRO A 80 7.09 -16.97 7.69
CA PRO A 80 7.42 -18.10 8.55
C PRO A 80 8.62 -18.94 8.07
N CYS A 81 8.94 -18.88 6.78
CA CYS A 81 10.11 -19.53 6.20
C CYS A 81 11.44 -18.80 6.48
N GLY A 82 11.41 -17.63 7.11
CA GLY A 82 12.57 -16.78 7.42
C GLY A 82 12.87 -15.71 6.37
N HIS A 83 12.28 -15.80 5.17
CA HIS A 83 12.48 -14.81 4.12
C HIS A 83 11.61 -13.57 4.30
N THR A 84 12.07 -12.42 3.79
CA THR A 84 11.28 -11.20 3.72
C THR A 84 10.40 -11.16 2.46
N CYS A 85 9.17 -10.67 2.59
CA CYS A 85 8.29 -10.43 1.45
C CYS A 85 8.93 -9.45 0.45
N VAL A 86 9.02 -9.87 -0.82
CA VAL A 86 9.65 -9.08 -1.89
C VAL A 86 8.68 -8.12 -2.59
N ARG A 87 7.37 -8.24 -2.31
CA ARG A 87 6.35 -7.33 -2.84
C ARG A 87 6.53 -5.93 -2.23
N ASN A 88 6.02 -4.94 -2.94
CA ASN A 88 5.82 -3.62 -2.35
C ASN A 88 4.68 -3.69 -1.33
N CYS A 89 4.47 -2.61 -0.57
CA CYS A 89 3.31 -2.43 0.30
C CYS A 89 2.06 -2.94 -0.40
N HIS A 90 1.21 -3.64 0.33
CA HIS A 90 0.01 -4.23 -0.21
C HIS A 90 -1.02 -4.41 0.91
N TYR A 91 -2.29 -4.54 0.53
CA TYR A 91 -3.40 -4.68 1.48
C TYR A 91 -4.20 -5.96 1.26
N ASP A 92 -3.86 -6.76 0.24
CA ASP A 92 -4.58 -7.99 -0.13
C ASP A 92 -4.35 -9.13 0.88
N ASP A 93 -3.17 -9.20 1.51
CA ASP A 93 -2.83 -10.29 2.43
C ASP A 93 -1.81 -9.82 3.48
N LEU A 94 -2.24 -8.96 4.40
CA LEU A 94 -1.34 -8.31 5.38
C LEU A 94 -0.52 -9.31 6.20
N ASP A 95 -1.13 -10.43 6.58
CA ASP A 95 -0.49 -11.49 7.37
C ASP A 95 0.21 -12.57 6.52
N HIS A 96 0.18 -12.41 5.19
CA HIS A 96 0.87 -13.28 4.23
C HIS A 96 0.47 -14.76 4.33
N PHE A 97 -0.81 -15.03 4.60
CA PHE A 97 -1.33 -16.41 4.71
C PHE A 97 -1.42 -17.11 3.35
N LEU A 98 -1.70 -16.36 2.28
CA LEU A 98 -1.81 -16.86 0.91
C LEU A 98 -0.53 -16.61 0.10
N TYR A 99 0.39 -15.82 0.64
CA TYR A 99 1.62 -15.46 -0.04
C TYR A 99 2.61 -16.63 -0.14
N GLU A 100 2.85 -17.08 -1.37
CA GLU A 100 3.87 -18.09 -1.67
C GLU A 100 5.24 -17.43 -1.86
N CYS A 101 6.21 -17.76 -0.99
CA CYS A 101 7.56 -17.23 -1.07
C CYS A 101 8.26 -17.61 -2.41
N PRO A 102 8.57 -16.63 -3.28
CA PRO A 102 9.13 -16.90 -4.61
C PRO A 102 10.66 -17.03 -4.59
N LEU A 103 11.29 -16.75 -3.45
CA LEU A 103 12.75 -16.79 -3.31
C LEU A 103 13.28 -18.23 -3.40
N PRO A 104 14.55 -18.41 -3.83
CA PRO A 104 15.16 -19.73 -3.88
C PRO A 104 15.23 -20.35 -2.49
N CYS A 105 15.03 -21.66 -2.41
CA CYS A 105 15.15 -22.38 -1.15
C CYS A 105 16.61 -22.47 -0.70
N GLU A 106 16.91 -22.05 0.54
CA GLU A 106 18.27 -22.09 1.09
C GLU A 106 18.65 -23.45 1.69
N LYS A 107 17.73 -24.43 1.67
CA LYS A 107 17.98 -25.78 2.21
C LYS A 107 18.94 -26.57 1.32
N TYR A 108 19.80 -27.37 1.94
CA TYR A 108 20.67 -28.31 1.25
C TYR A 108 19.98 -29.66 1.04
N ILE A 109 20.14 -30.21 -0.16
CA ILE A 109 19.63 -31.54 -0.55
C ILE A 109 20.69 -32.61 -0.25
N ASP A 110 21.96 -32.24 -0.33
CA ASP A 110 23.11 -33.01 0.12
C ASP A 110 24.23 -32.07 0.55
N ASP A 111 25.36 -32.63 0.98
CA ASP A 111 26.50 -31.91 1.57
C ASP A 111 27.02 -30.76 0.69
N ASN A 112 26.82 -30.82 -0.64
CA ASN A 112 27.33 -29.82 -1.58
C ASN A 112 26.27 -29.14 -2.46
N ARG A 113 25.01 -29.60 -2.47
CA ARG A 113 23.97 -29.08 -3.39
C ARG A 113 22.82 -28.42 -2.64
N LYS A 114 22.64 -27.12 -2.90
CA LYS A 114 21.44 -26.37 -2.51
C LYS A 114 20.21 -26.81 -3.32
N CYS A 115 19.06 -26.69 -2.70
CA CYS A 115 17.78 -26.91 -3.36
C CYS A 115 17.58 -25.89 -4.50
N ARG A 116 17.21 -26.38 -5.69
CA ARG A 116 16.95 -25.52 -6.87
C ARG A 116 15.50 -25.04 -6.96
N ARG A 117 14.67 -25.34 -5.97
CA ARG A 117 13.25 -25.01 -5.93
C ARG A 117 13.00 -23.68 -5.24
N LYS A 118 11.79 -23.14 -5.42
CA LYS A 118 11.30 -22.01 -4.63
C LYS A 118 11.11 -22.42 -3.17
N CYS A 119 11.18 -21.45 -2.26
CA CYS A 119 10.99 -21.70 -0.84
C CYS A 119 9.58 -22.19 -0.50
N SER A 120 8.56 -21.78 -1.25
CA SER A 120 7.18 -22.28 -1.11
C SER A 120 7.02 -23.74 -1.54
N GLU A 121 7.93 -24.28 -2.36
CA GLU A 121 7.83 -25.64 -2.88
C GLU A 121 8.42 -26.66 -1.89
N ARG A 122 7.69 -27.76 -1.65
CA ARG A 122 8.19 -28.86 -0.86
C ARG A 122 9.44 -29.45 -1.51
N CYS A 123 10.53 -29.49 -0.74
CA CYS A 123 11.77 -30.13 -1.15
C CYS A 123 11.62 -31.66 -1.11
N LYS A 124 12.06 -32.35 -2.17
CA LYS A 124 11.91 -33.82 -2.28
C LYS A 124 12.88 -34.60 -1.38
N ASN A 125 14.11 -34.10 -1.22
CA ASN A 125 15.23 -34.84 -0.61
C ASN A 125 16.04 -33.95 0.35
N VAL A 126 15.40 -33.27 1.30
CA VAL A 126 16.16 -32.47 2.27
C VAL A 126 16.88 -33.42 3.22
N GLN A 127 18.21 -33.34 3.32
CA GLN A 127 18.87 -33.91 4.49
C GLN A 127 18.33 -33.17 5.71
N LYS A 128 17.66 -33.88 6.64
CA LYS A 128 17.35 -33.30 7.94
C LYS A 128 18.70 -32.82 8.50
N ALA A 129 18.81 -31.53 8.78
CA ALA A 129 19.99 -30.99 9.44
C ALA A 129 20.30 -31.93 10.60
N LYS A 130 21.48 -32.54 10.60
CA LYS A 130 22.00 -33.24 11.78
C LYS A 130 22.15 -32.13 12.82
N TYR A 131 21.13 -31.95 13.64
CA TYR A 131 21.27 -31.23 14.90
C TYR A 131 22.33 -32.02 15.68
N TYR A 132 23.54 -31.48 15.73
CA TYR A 132 24.48 -31.82 16.77
C TYR A 132 23.98 -31.18 18.05
N SER A 133 23.24 -31.97 18.83
CA SER A 133 23.20 -31.96 20.30
C SER A 133 22.36 -33.15 20.75
#